data_AF-A0A8J4TGU8-F1
#
_entry.id   AF-A0A8J4TGU8-F1
#
_cell.length_a   1.000
_cell.length_b   1.000
_cell.length_c   1.000
_cell.angle_alpha   90.00
_cell.angle_beta   90.00
_cell.angle_gamma   90.00
#
_symmetry.space_group_name_H-M   'P 1'
#
loop_
_entity.id
_entity.type
_entity.pdbx_description
1 polymer ?
#
loop_
_entity_poly.entity_id
_entity_poly.type
_entity_poly.pdbx_seq_one_letter_code
_entity_poly.pdbx_strand_id
1 'polypeptide(L)'
;MSKIKDVTEIRVLEIECRKLARAVSQILHKAASSCADMKSAAELSEKLRNILRSDGLILYNKLCGLRNLIKNFKDQLSRILDNPREHYDDLQSLLKKIEAHISQRKSEENIMAEELLHQEVNLWQECLLMERRIICWTEEDNNKSNDRDKKTQVTQRKTKSPCWEGPTGDLPKEVAAYQHFLDATGGRLGRWTDEEHMVFLRLYKKYHNRRRNPKEKPTDPHLLADRTTETIEPSRRNVEADKNDGEADNGISKPHRHISSIIATKTPEEVAEHEKWWIQLQELEDAKRNAIQKWKETKASFFS
;
A
#
# COMPACT_ATOMS: atom_id res chain seq x y z
N MET A 1 -10.75 -9.07 23.98
CA MET A 1 -11.83 -9.36 23.00
C MET A 1 -12.87 -10.24 23.68
N SER A 2 -13.93 -9.63 24.23
CA SER A 2 -15.00 -10.36 24.93
C SER A 2 -15.84 -11.13 23.91
N LYS A 3 -15.91 -12.46 24.04
CA LYS A 3 -16.82 -13.28 23.24
C LYS A 3 -18.25 -12.87 23.60
N ILE A 4 -18.99 -12.35 22.64
CA ILE A 4 -20.45 -12.16 22.73
C ILE A 4 -21.04 -13.53 23.07
N LYS A 5 -21.61 -13.66 24.27
CA LYS A 5 -22.02 -14.96 24.83
C LYS A 5 -23.53 -15.17 24.83
N ASP A 6 -24.33 -14.16 24.50
CA ASP A 6 -25.78 -14.26 24.57
C ASP A 6 -26.44 -13.93 23.22
N VAL A 7 -27.26 -14.84 22.70
CA VAL A 7 -28.04 -14.66 21.46
C VAL A 7 -28.96 -13.45 21.56
N THR A 8 -29.37 -13.09 22.77
CA THR A 8 -30.16 -11.88 23.02
C THR A 8 -29.34 -10.60 22.81
N GLU A 9 -28.08 -10.59 23.24
CA GLU A 9 -27.13 -9.49 23.04
C GLU A 9 -26.84 -9.26 21.55
N ILE A 10 -26.66 -10.35 20.78
CA ILE A 10 -26.52 -10.28 19.31
C ILE A 10 -27.75 -9.60 18.69
N ARG A 11 -28.96 -10.00 19.09
CA ARG A 11 -30.20 -9.41 18.55
C ARG A 11 -30.35 -7.94 18.91
N VAL A 12 -29.96 -7.55 20.12
CA VAL A 12 -29.97 -6.14 20.54
C VAL A 12 -28.99 -5.33 19.69
N LEU A 13 -27.76 -5.82 19.50
CA LEU A 13 -26.76 -5.19 18.63
C LEU A 13 -27.24 -5.09 17.18
N GLU A 14 -27.88 -6.13 16.63
CA GLU A 14 -28.47 -6.09 15.29
C GLU A 14 -29.57 -5.03 15.14
N ILE A 15 -30.39 -4.84 16.18
CA ILE A 15 -31.43 -3.81 16.19
C ILE A 15 -30.78 -2.42 16.23
N GLU A 16 -29.75 -2.25 17.05
CA GLU A 16 -29.03 -0.98 17.20
C GLU A 16 -28.25 -0.60 15.94
N CYS A 17 -27.52 -1.54 15.34
CA CYS A 17 -26.88 -1.38 14.03
C CYS A 17 -27.90 -0.98 12.95
N ARG A 18 -29.09 -1.59 12.95
CA ARG A 18 -30.17 -1.21 12.01
C ARG A 18 -30.69 0.20 12.26
N LYS A 19 -30.81 0.64 13.52
CA LYS A 19 -31.22 2.01 13.84
C LYS A 19 -30.16 3.02 13.37
N LEU A 20 -28.89 2.75 13.66
CA LEU A 20 -27.76 3.58 13.22
C LEU A 20 -27.70 3.67 11.69
N ALA A 21 -27.79 2.55 10.97
CA ALA A 21 -27.80 2.53 9.51
C ALA A 21 -28.92 3.38 8.91
N ARG A 22 -30.12 3.37 9.50
CA ARG A 22 -31.23 4.23 9.07
C ARG A 22 -30.94 5.71 9.34
N ALA A 23 -30.41 6.04 10.51
CA ALA A 23 -30.09 7.42 10.86
C ALA A 23 -29.01 8.00 9.92
N VAL A 24 -27.94 7.22 9.65
CA VAL A 24 -26.89 7.60 8.70
C VAL A 24 -27.46 7.83 7.30
N SER A 25 -28.33 6.93 6.84
CA SER A 25 -28.97 7.10 5.52
C SER A 25 -29.85 8.36 5.45
N GLN A 26 -30.62 8.66 6.51
CA GLN A 26 -31.43 9.88 6.56
C GLN A 26 -30.59 11.15 6.52
N ILE A 27 -29.49 11.18 7.29
CA ILE A 27 -28.55 12.29 7.29
C ILE A 27 -27.92 12.46 5.90
N LEU A 28 -27.49 11.36 5.28
CA LEU A 28 -26.88 11.37 3.96
C LEU A 28 -27.85 11.88 2.88
N HIS A 29 -29.10 11.42 2.88
CA HIS A 29 -30.12 11.91 1.94
C HIS A 29 -30.44 13.39 2.16
N LYS A 30 -30.52 13.84 3.43
CA LYS A 30 -30.70 15.26 3.75
C LYS A 30 -29.51 16.10 3.27
N ALA A 31 -28.29 15.64 3.47
CA ALA A 31 -27.08 16.30 2.98
C ALA A 31 -27.03 16.35 1.45
N ALA A 32 -27.38 15.25 0.77
CA ALA A 32 -27.45 15.18 -0.70
C ALA A 32 -28.52 16.08 -1.31
N SER A 33 -29.62 16.34 -0.58
CA SER A 33 -30.63 17.33 -0.99
C SER A 33 -30.13 18.77 -0.89
N SER A 34 -29.15 19.03 -0.02
CA SER A 34 -28.58 20.36 0.23
C SER A 34 -27.25 20.62 -0.49
N CYS A 35 -26.52 19.58 -0.90
CA CYS A 35 -25.19 19.67 -1.49
C CYS A 35 -25.08 18.74 -2.71
N ALA A 36 -24.78 19.31 -3.88
CA ALA A 36 -24.67 18.55 -5.14
C ALA A 36 -23.55 17.52 -5.09
N ASP A 37 -22.43 17.83 -4.43
CA ASP A 37 -21.27 16.94 -4.30
C ASP A 37 -21.58 15.69 -3.46
N MET A 38 -22.57 15.78 -2.56
CA MET A 38 -23.01 14.66 -1.72
C MET A 38 -24.01 13.72 -2.41
N LYS A 39 -24.51 14.08 -3.61
CA LYS A 39 -25.46 13.23 -4.36
C LYS A 39 -24.82 11.93 -4.82
N SER A 40 -23.58 11.98 -5.31
CA SER A 40 -22.83 10.80 -5.75
C SER A 40 -22.63 9.80 -4.59
N ALA A 41 -22.30 10.31 -3.40
CA ALA A 41 -22.15 9.51 -2.20
C ALA A 41 -23.47 8.84 -1.76
N ALA A 42 -24.60 9.55 -1.86
CA ALA A 42 -25.92 8.99 -1.58
C ALA A 42 -26.32 7.90 -2.58
N GLU A 43 -26.05 8.09 -3.87
CA GLU A 43 -26.30 7.09 -4.92
C GLU A 43 -25.45 5.83 -4.72
N LEU A 44 -24.16 5.99 -4.38
CA LEU A 44 -23.28 4.87 -4.06
C LEU A 44 -23.78 4.09 -2.83
N SER A 45 -24.18 4.79 -1.77
CA SER A 45 -24.73 4.18 -0.56
C SER A 45 -26.00 3.38 -0.85
N GLU A 46 -26.88 3.89 -1.70
CA GLU A 46 -28.09 3.19 -2.14
C GLU A 46 -27.75 1.93 -2.95
N LYS A 47 -26.81 2.02 -3.90
CA LYS A 47 -26.35 0.86 -4.68
C LYS A 47 -25.79 -0.24 -3.77
N LEU A 48 -24.92 0.11 -2.82
CA LEU A 48 -24.35 -0.85 -1.88
C LEU A 48 -25.41 -1.51 -0.99
N ARG A 49 -26.41 -0.75 -0.52
CA ARG A 49 -27.53 -1.32 0.25
C ARG A 49 -28.34 -2.32 -0.56
N ASN A 50 -28.60 -2.02 -1.83
CA ASN A 50 -29.34 -2.91 -2.71
C ASN A 50 -28.57 -4.20 -3.00
N ILE A 51 -27.25 -4.11 -3.25
CA ILE A 51 -26.37 -5.26 -3.41
C ILE A 51 -26.37 -6.12 -2.14
N LEU A 52 -26.16 -5.53 -0.97
CA LEU A 52 -26.15 -6.27 0.30
C LEU A 52 -27.48 -6.99 0.56
N ARG A 53 -28.61 -6.35 0.20
CA ARG A 53 -29.94 -6.94 0.33
C ARG A 53 -30.13 -8.12 -0.63
N SER A 54 -29.72 -7.99 -1.89
CA SER A 54 -29.82 -9.09 -2.86
C SER A 54 -28.93 -10.26 -2.46
N ASP A 55 -27.70 -9.99 -2.03
CA ASP A 55 -26.73 -11.02 -1.63
C ASP A 55 -27.24 -11.79 -0.40
N GLY A 56 -27.76 -11.06 0.59
CA GLY A 56 -28.41 -11.66 1.76
C GLY A 56 -29.57 -12.59 1.39
N LEU A 57 -30.41 -12.19 0.42
CA LEU A 57 -31.51 -13.02 -0.06
C LEU A 57 -31.02 -14.28 -0.78
N ILE A 58 -29.99 -14.15 -1.63
CA ILE A 58 -29.38 -15.27 -2.35
C ILE A 58 -28.80 -16.29 -1.35
N LEU A 59 -28.04 -15.80 -0.35
CA LEU A 59 -27.46 -16.65 0.71
C LEU A 59 -28.54 -17.35 1.52
N TYR A 60 -29.60 -16.63 1.91
CA TYR A 60 -30.74 -17.21 2.62
C TYR A 60 -31.41 -18.33 1.82
N ASN A 61 -31.63 -18.13 0.51
CA ASN A 61 -32.21 -19.14 -0.36
C ASN A 61 -31.31 -20.37 -0.49
N LYS A 62 -30.00 -20.18 -0.69
CA LYS A 62 -29.00 -21.28 -0.73
C LYS A 62 -29.01 -22.09 0.58
N LEU A 63 -29.06 -21.41 1.74
CA LEU A 63 -29.14 -22.06 3.06
C LEU A 63 -30.45 -22.82 3.27
N CYS A 64 -31.58 -22.25 2.85
CA CYS A 64 -32.87 -22.94 2.89
C CYS A 64 -32.87 -24.20 2.04
N GLY A 65 -32.27 -24.15 0.84
CA GLY A 65 -32.09 -25.32 -0.03
C GLY A 65 -31.29 -26.43 0.66
N LEU A 66 -30.11 -26.11 1.21
CA LEU A 66 -29.29 -27.07 1.95
C LEU A 66 -30.04 -27.65 3.15
N ARG A 67 -30.75 -26.82 3.92
CA ARG A 67 -31.56 -27.27 5.07
C ARG A 67 -32.64 -28.26 4.65
N ASN A 68 -33.32 -28.00 3.54
CA ASN A 68 -34.36 -28.90 3.02
C ASN A 68 -33.77 -30.23 2.55
N LEU A 69 -32.60 -30.21 1.90
CA LEU A 69 -31.87 -31.42 1.53
C LEU A 69 -31.47 -32.23 2.77
N ILE A 70 -30.91 -31.59 3.79
CA ILE A 70 -30.54 -32.26 5.05
C ILE A 70 -31.78 -32.82 5.76
N LYS A 71 -32.91 -32.10 5.73
CA LYS A 71 -34.17 -32.61 6.28
C LYS A 71 -34.63 -33.85 5.53
N ASN A 72 -34.63 -33.82 4.20
CA ASN A 72 -34.99 -34.96 3.37
C ASN A 72 -34.04 -36.16 3.60
N PHE A 73 -32.73 -35.90 3.76
CA PHE A 73 -31.75 -36.93 4.12
C PHE A 73 -32.12 -37.62 5.44
N LYS A 74 -32.45 -36.83 6.47
CA LYS A 74 -32.87 -37.36 7.77
C LYS A 74 -34.16 -38.16 7.67
N ASP A 75 -35.16 -37.63 6.96
CA ASP A 75 -36.45 -38.30 6.78
C ASP A 75 -36.29 -39.63 5.99
N GLN A 76 -35.40 -39.67 4.99
CA GLN A 76 -35.05 -40.90 4.28
C GLN A 76 -34.25 -41.87 5.15
N LEU A 77 -33.26 -41.41 5.90
CA LEU A 77 -32.53 -42.24 6.88
C LEU A 77 -33.49 -42.91 7.88
N SER A 78 -34.50 -42.19 8.36
CA SER A 78 -35.51 -42.75 9.26
C SER A 78 -36.36 -43.84 8.61
N ARG A 79 -36.64 -43.76 7.30
CA ARG A 79 -37.41 -44.78 6.54
C ARG A 79 -36.58 -46.00 6.17
N ILE A 80 -35.29 -45.81 5.92
CA ILE A 80 -34.34 -46.87 5.54
C ILE A 80 -34.05 -47.80 6.72
N LEU A 81 -34.19 -47.31 7.96
CA LEU A 81 -34.12 -48.14 9.15
C LEU A 81 -35.14 -49.30 9.12
N ASP A 82 -36.25 -49.15 8.40
CA ASP A 82 -37.29 -50.17 8.22
C ASP A 82 -37.07 -51.07 6.98
N ASN A 83 -36.44 -50.56 5.90
CA ASN A 83 -36.10 -51.35 4.70
C ASN A 83 -34.79 -50.88 4.00
N PRO A 84 -33.62 -51.46 4.34
CA PRO A 84 -32.31 -50.92 3.94
C PRO A 84 -31.90 -51.10 2.47
N ARG A 85 -32.45 -52.09 1.75
CA ARG A 85 -31.92 -52.51 0.43
C ARG A 85 -32.48 -51.72 -0.77
N GLU A 86 -33.71 -51.21 -0.68
CA GLU A 86 -34.36 -50.52 -1.82
C GLU A 86 -34.01 -49.03 -1.94
N HIS A 87 -33.46 -48.42 -0.89
CA HIS A 87 -33.36 -46.96 -0.76
C HIS A 87 -31.91 -46.44 -0.61
N TYR A 88 -30.93 -47.34 -0.64
CA TYR A 88 -29.51 -46.99 -0.50
C TYR A 88 -29.00 -46.08 -1.62
N ASP A 89 -29.41 -46.35 -2.87
CA ASP A 89 -28.99 -45.55 -4.03
C ASP A 89 -29.53 -44.11 -3.98
N ASP A 90 -30.78 -43.95 -3.53
CA ASP A 90 -31.41 -42.64 -3.32
C ASP A 90 -30.70 -41.85 -2.22
N LEU A 91 -30.34 -42.52 -1.11
CA LEU A 91 -29.61 -41.92 0.00
C LEU A 91 -28.21 -41.47 -0.42
N GLN A 92 -27.51 -42.33 -1.17
CA GLN A 92 -26.18 -42.02 -1.70
C GLN A 92 -26.24 -40.86 -2.69
N SER A 93 -27.26 -40.80 -3.55
CA SER A 93 -27.52 -39.66 -4.44
C SER A 93 -27.76 -38.38 -3.66
N LEU A 94 -28.50 -38.44 -2.56
CA LEU A 94 -28.80 -37.27 -1.75
C LEU A 94 -27.60 -36.79 -0.92
N LEU A 95 -26.78 -37.71 -0.39
CA LEU A 95 -25.50 -37.38 0.25
C LEU A 95 -24.55 -36.70 -0.73
N LYS A 96 -24.40 -37.25 -1.94
CA LYS A 96 -23.58 -36.64 -3.01
C LYS A 96 -24.06 -35.21 -3.35
N LYS A 97 -25.37 -34.97 -3.37
CA LYS A 97 -25.93 -33.62 -3.57
C LYS A 97 -25.57 -32.67 -2.42
N ILE A 98 -25.60 -33.13 -1.17
CA ILE A 98 -25.20 -32.33 0.00
C ILE A 98 -23.70 -32.01 -0.06
N GLU A 99 -22.86 -33.01 -0.35
CA GLU A 99 -21.40 -32.84 -0.48
C GLU A 99 -21.03 -31.88 -1.62
N ALA A 100 -21.73 -31.97 -2.77
CA ALA A 100 -21.57 -31.05 -3.88
C ALA A 100 -21.94 -29.62 -3.47
N HIS A 101 -23.07 -29.41 -2.78
CA HIS A 101 -23.46 -28.10 -2.27
C HIS A 101 -22.45 -27.50 -1.28
N ILE A 102 -21.87 -28.32 -0.39
CA ILE A 102 -20.84 -27.87 0.56
C ILE A 102 -19.56 -27.51 -0.19
N SER A 103 -19.14 -28.34 -1.14
CA SER A 103 -17.91 -28.12 -1.92
C SER A 103 -18.03 -26.87 -2.79
N GLN A 104 -19.17 -26.69 -3.45
CA GLN A 104 -19.47 -25.49 -4.24
C GLN A 104 -19.42 -24.23 -3.37
N ARG A 105 -20.00 -24.26 -2.16
CA ARG A 105 -19.94 -23.11 -1.26
C ARG A 105 -18.51 -22.76 -0.89
N LYS A 106 -17.69 -23.75 -0.54
CA LYS A 106 -16.27 -23.52 -0.21
C LYS A 106 -15.51 -22.89 -1.39
N SER A 107 -15.76 -23.34 -2.62
CA SER A 107 -15.14 -22.72 -3.79
C SER A 107 -15.63 -21.29 -4.04
N GLU A 108 -16.94 -21.03 -3.87
CA GLU A 108 -17.51 -19.67 -4.00
C GLU A 108 -16.93 -18.73 -2.93
N GLU A 109 -16.80 -19.20 -1.68
CA GLU A 109 -16.19 -18.46 -0.58
C GLU A 109 -14.72 -18.11 -0.87
N ASN A 110 -13.94 -19.05 -1.44
CA ASN A 110 -12.56 -18.79 -1.82
C ASN A 110 -12.45 -17.73 -2.94
N ILE A 111 -13.27 -17.84 -3.99
CA ILE A 111 -13.28 -16.86 -5.09
C ILE A 111 -13.65 -15.46 -4.57
N MET A 112 -14.66 -15.36 -3.70
CA MET A 112 -15.04 -14.08 -3.10
C MET A 112 -13.94 -13.52 -2.20
N ALA A 113 -13.25 -14.36 -1.43
CA ALA A 113 -12.15 -13.93 -0.58
C ALA A 113 -10.95 -13.41 -1.39
N GLU A 114 -10.60 -14.08 -2.49
CA GLU A 114 -9.55 -13.65 -3.41
C GLU A 114 -9.89 -12.30 -4.07
N GLU A 115 -11.14 -12.14 -4.53
CA GLU A 115 -11.61 -10.88 -5.12
C GLU A 115 -11.62 -9.73 -4.11
N LEU A 116 -12.11 -9.97 -2.88
CA LEU A 116 -12.10 -8.96 -1.82
C LEU A 116 -10.67 -8.55 -1.43
N LEU A 117 -9.74 -9.51 -1.38
CA LEU A 117 -8.34 -9.21 -1.12
C LEU A 117 -7.74 -8.34 -2.24
N HIS A 118 -8.06 -8.63 -3.49
CA HIS A 118 -7.63 -7.81 -4.62
C HIS A 118 -8.18 -6.38 -4.51
N GLN A 119 -9.46 -6.23 -4.19
CA GLN A 119 -10.08 -4.92 -3.96
C GLN A 119 -9.47 -4.17 -2.78
N GLU A 120 -9.20 -4.85 -1.67
CA GLU A 120 -8.54 -4.26 -0.50
C GLU A 120 -7.17 -3.68 -0.87
N VAL A 121 -6.33 -4.46 -1.57
CA VAL A 121 -5.01 -3.98 -2.02
C VAL A 121 -5.13 -2.78 -2.94
N ASN A 122 -6.06 -2.80 -3.90
CA ASN A 122 -6.27 -1.68 -4.82
C ASN A 122 -6.72 -0.41 -4.10
N LEU A 123 -7.69 -0.51 -3.18
CA LEU A 123 -8.17 0.62 -2.38
C LEU A 123 -7.07 1.19 -1.48
N TRP A 124 -6.21 0.35 -0.92
CA TRP A 124 -5.03 0.79 -0.19
C TRP A 124 -4.10 1.62 -1.06
N GLN A 125 -3.84 1.18 -2.28
CA GLN A 125 -3.02 1.93 -3.25
C GLN A 125 -3.68 3.27 -3.60
N GLU A 126 -4.99 3.31 -3.84
CA GLU A 126 -5.74 4.54 -4.10
C GLU A 126 -5.68 5.52 -2.92
N CYS A 127 -5.83 5.03 -1.68
CA CYS A 127 -5.69 5.84 -0.47
C CYS A 127 -4.29 6.46 -0.37
N LEU A 128 -3.24 5.69 -0.63
CA LEU A 128 -1.87 6.19 -0.64
C LEU A 128 -1.64 7.26 -1.71
N LEU A 129 -2.23 7.09 -2.90
CA LEU A 129 -2.17 8.10 -3.96
C LEU A 129 -2.93 9.38 -3.57
N MET A 130 -4.09 9.24 -2.93
CA MET A 130 -4.87 10.38 -2.42
C MET A 130 -4.11 11.13 -1.32
N GLU A 131 -3.47 10.41 -0.39
CA GLU A 131 -2.63 11.01 0.65
C GLU A 131 -1.50 11.84 0.03
N ARG A 132 -0.78 11.27 -0.94
CA ARG A 132 0.27 11.99 -1.69
C ARG A 132 -0.27 13.23 -2.39
N ARG A 133 -1.45 13.14 -3.02
CA ARG A 133 -2.09 14.26 -3.71
C ARG A 133 -2.49 15.39 -2.74
N ILE A 134 -2.99 15.04 -1.55
CA ILE A 134 -3.32 16.02 -0.50
C ILE A 134 -2.05 16.75 -0.04
N ILE A 135 -0.95 16.03 0.14
CA ILE A 135 0.35 16.63 0.51
C ILE A 135 0.78 17.66 -0.55
N CYS A 136 0.73 17.31 -1.84
CA CYS A 136 1.06 18.25 -2.91
C CYS A 136 0.15 19.50 -2.92
N TRP A 137 -1.15 19.34 -2.61
CA TRP A 137 -2.06 20.50 -2.50
C TRP A 137 -1.68 21.44 -1.35
N THR A 138 -1.24 20.90 -0.20
CA THR A 138 -0.79 21.74 0.91
C THR A 138 0.51 22.50 0.60
N GLU A 139 1.37 21.90 -0.23
CA GLU A 139 2.61 22.53 -0.71
C GLU A 139 2.33 23.61 -1.76
N GLU A 140 1.38 23.37 -2.67
CA GLU A 140 0.94 24.33 -3.67
C GLU A 140 0.26 25.58 -3.07
N ASP A 141 -0.55 25.43 -2.02
CA ASP A 141 -1.19 26.56 -1.35
C ASP A 141 -0.20 27.40 -0.53
N ASN A 142 0.80 26.77 0.09
CA ASN A 142 1.93 27.46 0.73
C ASN A 142 2.82 28.20 -0.28
N ASN A 143 2.96 27.69 -1.51
CA ASN A 143 3.68 28.36 -2.58
C ASN A 143 2.90 29.53 -3.20
N LYS A 144 1.56 29.44 -3.27
CA LYS A 144 0.68 30.52 -3.78
C LYS A 144 0.51 31.68 -2.78
N SER A 145 0.58 31.44 -1.47
CA SER A 145 0.58 32.52 -0.46
C SER A 145 1.86 33.38 -0.54
N ASN A 146 3.01 32.76 -0.83
CA ASN A 146 4.29 33.46 -1.01
C ASN A 146 4.35 34.37 -2.27
N ASP A 147 3.42 34.21 -3.22
CA ASP A 147 3.38 34.99 -4.47
C ASP A 147 2.35 36.14 -4.43
N ARG A 148 1.26 36.00 -3.65
CA ARG A 148 0.28 37.10 -3.45
C ARG A 148 0.82 38.23 -2.57
N ASP A 149 1.74 37.91 -1.66
CA ASP A 149 2.38 38.93 -0.79
C ASP A 149 3.41 39.80 -1.52
N LYS A 150 3.75 39.49 -2.78
CA LYS A 150 4.68 40.30 -3.59
C LYS A 150 4.03 41.39 -4.44
N LYS A 151 2.69 41.41 -4.58
CA LYS A 151 2.01 42.36 -5.51
C LYS A 151 1.06 43.37 -4.85
N THR A 152 0.91 43.36 -3.53
CA THR A 152 0.01 44.30 -2.83
C THR A 152 0.71 45.00 -1.68
N GLN A 153 1.80 45.70 -1.99
CA GLN A 153 2.45 46.62 -1.04
C GLN A 153 2.40 48.07 -1.55
N VAL A 154 1.22 48.54 -1.95
CA VAL A 154 0.95 49.98 -2.03
C VAL A 154 -0.44 50.24 -1.49
N THR A 155 -0.48 50.83 -0.30
CA THR A 155 -1.68 51.31 0.42
C THR A 155 -2.48 50.22 1.13
N GLN A 156 -2.30 50.07 2.45
CA GLN A 156 -3.33 50.53 3.39
C GLN A 156 -2.87 50.46 4.85
N ARG A 157 -3.54 51.29 5.64
CA ARG A 157 -3.16 51.83 6.94
C ARG A 157 -3.42 50.83 8.07
N LYS A 158 -2.59 50.98 9.10
CA LYS A 158 -2.67 50.41 10.45
C LYS A 158 -4.10 50.10 10.92
N THR A 159 -4.40 48.82 11.12
CA THR A 159 -5.22 48.36 12.25
C THR A 159 -4.58 47.08 12.79
N LYS A 160 -4.19 47.11 14.07
CA LYS A 160 -3.54 45.99 14.75
C LYS A 160 -4.61 44.95 15.10
N SER A 161 -4.49 43.76 14.52
CA SER A 161 -5.11 42.54 15.06
C SER A 161 -3.97 41.63 15.53
N PRO A 162 -3.94 41.17 16.79
CA PRO A 162 -2.89 40.27 17.28
C PRO A 162 -3.12 38.86 16.72
N CYS A 163 -2.41 38.51 15.64
CA CYS A 163 -2.21 37.13 15.24
C CYS A 163 -0.76 36.76 15.57
N TRP A 164 -0.60 35.65 16.28
CA TRP A 164 0.68 35.12 16.72
C TRP A 164 1.68 35.02 15.56
N GLU A 165 2.71 35.85 15.57
CA GLU A 165 3.90 35.67 14.74
C GLU A 165 4.75 34.56 15.36
N GLY A 166 4.66 33.36 14.78
CA GLY A 166 5.64 32.30 15.01
C GLY A 166 7.02 32.71 14.44
N PRO A 167 8.13 32.28 15.05
CA PRO A 167 9.48 32.70 14.66
C PRO A 167 9.94 31.97 13.39
N THR A 168 9.55 32.46 12.21
CA THR A 168 10.07 31.96 10.91
C THR A 168 10.68 33.06 10.05
N GLY A 169 11.15 34.14 10.68
CA GLY A 169 11.74 35.28 9.98
C GLY A 169 13.08 35.03 9.30
N ASP A 170 13.88 34.05 9.73
CA ASP A 170 15.21 33.80 9.14
C ASP A 170 15.58 32.31 9.19
N LEU A 171 15.12 31.54 8.19
CA LEU A 171 15.59 30.17 7.99
C LEU A 171 16.94 30.21 7.23
N PRO A 172 18.00 29.55 7.71
CA PRO A 172 19.31 29.57 7.04
C PRO A 172 19.22 29.12 5.58
N LYS A 173 20.04 29.72 4.70
CA LYS A 173 20.02 29.48 3.24
C LYS A 173 20.17 28.00 2.88
N GLU A 174 20.89 27.25 3.71
CA GLU A 174 21.10 25.81 3.59
C GLU A 174 19.81 25.01 3.85
N VAL A 175 18.95 25.48 4.77
CA VAL A 175 17.66 24.85 5.05
C VAL A 175 16.68 25.12 3.90
N ALA A 176 16.70 26.32 3.33
CA ALA A 176 15.92 26.67 2.15
C ALA A 176 16.39 25.89 0.90
N ALA A 177 17.71 25.74 0.71
CA ALA A 177 18.28 24.96 -0.40
C ALA A 177 17.93 23.48 -0.31
N TYR A 178 17.95 22.88 0.89
CA TYR A 178 17.50 21.50 1.09
C TYR A 178 16.01 21.32 0.74
N GLN A 179 15.15 22.26 1.17
CA GLN A 179 13.72 22.18 0.86
C GLN A 179 13.47 22.32 -0.64
N HIS A 180 14.07 23.31 -1.30
CA HIS A 180 13.96 23.49 -2.75
C HIS A 180 14.46 22.27 -3.52
N PHE A 181 15.51 21.59 -3.05
CA PHE A 181 16.00 20.36 -3.67
C PHE A 181 14.98 19.20 -3.56
N LEU A 182 14.34 19.02 -2.40
CA LEU A 182 13.29 18.01 -2.25
C LEU A 182 12.09 18.30 -3.15
N ASP A 183 11.64 19.56 -3.18
CA ASP A 183 10.49 19.98 -3.98
C ASP A 183 10.75 19.77 -5.48
N ALA A 184 11.98 20.06 -5.94
CA ALA A 184 12.36 19.88 -7.35
C ALA A 184 12.59 18.42 -7.76
N THR A 185 12.96 17.53 -6.82
CA THR A 185 13.36 16.15 -7.13
C THR A 185 12.30 15.10 -6.80
N GLY A 186 11.11 15.53 -6.36
CA GLY A 186 10.00 14.63 -6.04
C GLY A 186 10.09 13.99 -4.65
N GLY A 187 10.62 14.74 -3.68
CA GLY A 187 10.61 14.40 -2.26
C GLY A 187 11.77 13.50 -1.80
N ARG A 188 11.61 12.93 -0.61
CA ARG A 188 12.68 12.18 0.11
C ARG A 188 13.17 10.91 -0.58
N LEU A 189 12.46 10.42 -1.59
CA LEU A 189 12.77 9.18 -2.29
C LEU A 189 13.10 9.41 -3.77
N GLY A 190 13.14 10.66 -4.25
CA GLY A 190 13.58 10.96 -5.62
C GLY A 190 12.70 10.33 -6.70
N ARG A 191 11.39 10.16 -6.45
CA ARG A 191 10.41 9.46 -7.32
C ARG A 191 10.54 7.93 -7.38
N TRP A 192 11.29 7.33 -6.46
CA TRP A 192 11.37 5.87 -6.28
C TRP A 192 10.35 5.39 -5.25
N THR A 193 9.90 4.14 -5.36
CA THR A 193 9.07 3.53 -4.32
C THR A 193 9.91 3.19 -3.08
N ASP A 194 9.25 2.99 -1.93
CA ASP A 194 9.93 2.60 -0.69
C ASP A 194 10.72 1.30 -0.84
N GLU A 195 10.15 0.31 -1.55
CA GLU A 195 10.78 -0.98 -1.81
C GLU A 195 12.00 -0.86 -2.72
N GLU A 196 11.86 -0.12 -3.84
CA GLU A 196 12.95 0.15 -4.79
C GLU A 196 14.11 0.89 -4.10
N HIS A 197 13.78 1.91 -3.31
CA HIS A 197 14.75 2.71 -2.57
C HIS A 197 15.48 1.87 -1.51
N MET A 198 14.78 0.99 -0.79
CA MET A 198 15.38 0.10 0.19
C MET A 198 16.34 -0.92 -0.42
N VAL A 199 15.98 -1.49 -1.58
CA VAL A 199 16.86 -2.39 -2.34
C VAL A 199 18.09 -1.62 -2.84
N PHE A 200 17.89 -0.42 -3.39
CA PHE A 200 18.96 0.47 -3.82
C PHE A 200 19.94 0.75 -2.67
N LEU A 201 19.46 1.21 -1.50
CA LEU A 201 20.33 1.53 -0.36
C LEU A 201 21.14 0.32 0.14
N ARG A 202 20.52 -0.87 0.17
CA ARG A 202 21.18 -2.10 0.59
C ARG A 202 22.36 -2.44 -0.33
N LEU A 203 22.13 -2.37 -1.64
CA LEU A 203 23.15 -2.67 -2.65
C LEU A 203 24.18 -1.54 -2.74
N TYR A 204 23.75 -0.28 -2.68
CA TYR A 204 24.59 0.89 -2.66
C TYR A 204 25.61 0.81 -1.52
N LYS A 205 25.18 0.54 -0.28
CA LYS A 205 26.10 0.32 0.86
C LYS A 205 27.10 -0.81 0.61
N LYS A 206 26.65 -1.92 0.03
CA LYS A 206 27.51 -3.07 -0.32
C LYS A 206 28.59 -2.69 -1.33
N TYR A 207 28.25 -1.93 -2.37
CA TYR A 207 29.22 -1.49 -3.39
C TYR A 207 30.10 -0.34 -2.93
N HIS A 208 29.54 0.60 -2.18
CA HIS A 208 30.25 1.75 -1.63
C HIS A 208 31.26 1.33 -0.54
N ASN A 209 30.94 0.35 0.30
CA ASN A 209 31.88 -0.22 1.27
C ASN A 209 33.04 -0.97 0.58
N ARG A 210 32.75 -1.68 -0.51
CA ARG A 210 33.78 -2.33 -1.34
C ARG A 210 34.67 -1.33 -2.08
N ARG A 211 34.13 -0.16 -2.46
CA ARG A 211 34.93 0.95 -3.03
C ARG A 211 35.81 1.63 -1.98
N ARG A 212 35.36 1.72 -0.71
CA ARG A 212 36.13 2.31 0.40
C ARG A 212 37.24 1.41 0.95
N ASN A 213 37.10 0.08 0.88
CA ASN A 213 38.14 -0.87 1.31
C ASN A 213 38.54 -1.84 0.18
N PRO A 214 39.56 -1.51 -0.63
CA PRO A 214 40.03 -2.36 -1.73
C PRO A 214 40.82 -3.62 -1.29
N LYS A 215 41.01 -3.85 0.01
CA LYS A 215 41.87 -4.90 0.57
C LYS A 215 41.10 -5.97 1.35
N GLU A 216 40.13 -6.61 0.73
CA GLU A 216 39.65 -7.93 1.19
C GLU A 216 39.60 -8.86 -0.03
N LYS A 217 40.52 -9.84 -0.05
CA LYS A 217 40.46 -10.96 -0.98
C LYS A 217 39.21 -11.79 -0.67
N PRO A 218 38.61 -12.49 -1.65
CA PRO A 218 37.47 -13.34 -1.40
C PRO A 218 37.90 -14.49 -0.47
N THR A 219 37.39 -14.50 0.75
CA THR A 219 37.33 -15.73 1.55
C THR A 219 35.99 -16.38 1.26
N ASP A 220 36.07 -17.58 0.69
CA ASP A 220 34.97 -18.50 0.41
C ASP A 220 33.93 -18.55 1.53
N PRO A 221 32.64 -18.63 1.17
CA PRO A 221 31.66 -19.35 1.95
C PRO A 221 31.22 -20.59 1.16
N HIS A 222 31.96 -21.68 1.34
CA HIS A 222 31.39 -23.03 1.27
C HIS A 222 30.94 -23.42 2.69
N LEU A 223 29.83 -24.19 2.75
CA LEU A 223 29.09 -24.70 3.92
C LEU A 223 28.00 -23.71 4.41
N LEU A 224 26.69 -23.98 4.26
CA LEU A 224 25.98 -25.24 4.38
C LEU A 224 24.85 -25.39 3.35
N ALA A 225 24.75 -26.61 2.83
CA ALA A 225 23.69 -27.12 2.00
C ALA A 225 22.60 -27.79 2.86
N ASP A 226 21.37 -27.78 2.36
CA ASP A 226 20.47 -28.94 2.32
C ASP A 226 19.40 -28.67 1.23
N ARG A 227 19.53 -29.21 0.01
CA ARG A 227 18.93 -30.48 -0.53
C ARG A 227 17.40 -30.51 -0.38
N THR A 228 16.61 -30.67 -1.45
CA THR A 228 16.61 -31.76 -2.45
C THR A 228 15.92 -31.31 -3.77
N THR A 229 16.63 -31.33 -4.91
CA THR A 229 16.56 -32.30 -6.06
C THR A 229 15.39 -32.14 -7.03
N GLU A 230 15.71 -31.77 -8.27
CA GLU A 230 15.42 -32.50 -9.53
C GLU A 230 16.23 -31.81 -10.65
N THR A 231 17.38 -32.37 -11.06
CA THR A 231 17.58 -33.17 -12.30
C THR A 231 17.09 -32.38 -13.53
N ILE A 232 17.97 -31.82 -14.38
CA ILE A 232 18.65 -32.48 -15.51
C ILE A 232 19.92 -31.68 -15.90
N GLU A 233 21.07 -32.37 -15.99
CA GLU A 233 22.33 -31.95 -16.64
C GLU A 233 22.36 -32.44 -18.12
N PRO A 234 23.39 -32.21 -18.95
CA PRO A 234 24.33 -31.08 -19.10
C PRO A 234 24.65 -30.75 -20.58
N SER A 235 25.36 -29.65 -20.84
CA SER A 235 26.41 -29.71 -21.89
C SER A 235 27.49 -28.65 -21.71
N ARG A 236 28.70 -29.15 -21.46
CA ARG A 236 29.99 -28.46 -21.50
C ARG A 236 30.49 -28.32 -22.95
N ARG A 237 31.01 -27.14 -23.29
CA ARG A 237 32.36 -26.89 -23.89
C ARG A 237 32.47 -25.38 -24.12
N ASN A 238 33.35 -24.68 -23.41
CA ASN A 238 34.81 -24.53 -23.58
C ASN A 238 35.17 -23.44 -24.60
N VAL A 239 36.03 -22.53 -24.11
CA VAL A 239 37.00 -21.71 -24.86
C VAL A 239 36.32 -20.57 -25.64
N GLU A 240 36.61 -19.29 -25.40
CA GLU A 240 37.88 -18.66 -25.70
C GLU A 240 37.94 -17.28 -25.01
N ALA A 241 39.14 -16.90 -24.56
CA ALA A 241 39.42 -15.52 -24.18
C ALA A 241 39.42 -14.67 -25.46
N ASP A 242 38.48 -13.73 -25.56
CA ASP A 242 38.60 -12.64 -26.51
C ASP A 242 38.67 -11.32 -25.75
N LYS A 243 39.88 -10.74 -25.77
CA LYS A 243 40.10 -9.34 -25.45
C LYS A 243 39.68 -8.57 -26.69
N ASN A 244 38.49 -7.99 -26.65
CA ASN A 244 38.16 -6.88 -27.53
C ASN A 244 37.78 -5.67 -26.68
N ASP A 245 38.83 -4.88 -26.44
CA ASP A 245 38.75 -3.49 -26.06
C ASP A 245 38.36 -2.70 -27.31
N GLY A 246 37.13 -2.20 -27.35
CA GLY A 246 36.68 -1.36 -28.44
C GLY A 246 35.21 -1.03 -28.36
N GLU A 247 34.93 0.26 -28.14
CA GLU A 247 33.80 1.00 -28.69
C GLU A 247 32.56 1.22 -27.80
N ALA A 248 32.53 2.45 -27.29
CA ALA A 248 31.39 3.34 -27.07
C ALA A 248 30.04 2.75 -26.59
N ASP A 249 29.64 3.11 -25.37
CA ASP A 249 28.67 4.19 -25.14
C ASP A 249 27.90 4.01 -23.82
N ASN A 250 27.66 5.13 -23.16
CA ASN A 250 26.87 5.37 -21.94
C ASN A 250 27.49 4.88 -20.62
N GLY A 251 27.88 5.84 -19.77
CA GLY A 251 28.60 5.72 -18.49
C GLY A 251 27.89 4.95 -17.37
N ILE A 252 27.45 3.73 -17.66
CA ILE A 252 26.70 2.85 -16.76
C ILE A 252 27.67 1.90 -16.09
N SER A 253 27.82 2.04 -14.78
CA SER A 253 28.74 1.22 -13.99
C SER A 253 28.22 -0.21 -13.81
N LYS A 254 29.11 -1.21 -13.70
CA LYS A 254 28.76 -2.61 -13.33
C LYS A 254 27.77 -2.72 -12.15
N PRO A 255 27.89 -1.93 -11.04
CA PRO A 255 26.90 -1.93 -9.97
C PRO A 255 25.50 -1.44 -10.41
N HIS A 256 25.40 -0.47 -11.32
CA HIS A 256 24.09 0.04 -11.79
C HIS A 256 23.32 -1.02 -12.55
N ARG A 257 24.01 -1.80 -13.41
CA ARG A 257 23.38 -2.94 -14.10
C ARG A 257 22.92 -4.02 -13.12
N HIS A 258 23.70 -4.28 -12.07
CA HIS A 258 23.30 -5.27 -11.06
C HIS A 258 22.09 -4.81 -10.24
N ILE A 259 22.05 -3.54 -9.84
CA ILE A 259 20.93 -2.96 -9.09
C ILE A 259 19.67 -2.93 -9.97
N SER A 260 19.80 -2.49 -11.22
CA SER A 260 18.70 -2.50 -12.21
C SER A 260 18.15 -3.91 -12.44
N SER A 261 19.01 -4.93 -12.57
CA SER A 261 18.58 -6.32 -12.71
C SER A 261 17.78 -6.84 -11.51
N ILE A 262 17.99 -6.31 -10.31
CA ILE A 262 17.26 -6.73 -9.09
C ILE A 262 15.95 -5.95 -8.95
N ILE A 263 15.97 -4.66 -9.30
CA ILE A 263 14.80 -3.79 -9.16
C ILE A 263 13.81 -4.01 -10.30
N ALA A 264 14.25 -4.47 -11.48
CA ALA A 264 13.49 -4.85 -12.68
C ALA A 264 12.56 -3.78 -13.29
N THR A 265 12.15 -2.77 -12.51
CA THR A 265 11.33 -1.62 -12.88
C THR A 265 12.16 -0.39 -13.25
N LYS A 266 13.49 -0.43 -13.03
CA LYS A 266 14.40 0.70 -13.26
C LYS A 266 15.53 0.34 -14.21
N THR A 267 15.84 1.25 -15.13
CA THR A 267 16.98 1.06 -16.04
C THR A 267 18.31 1.38 -15.34
N PRO A 268 19.45 0.86 -15.81
CA PRO A 268 20.75 1.16 -15.23
C PRO A 268 21.09 2.67 -15.23
N GLU A 269 20.57 3.43 -16.20
CA GLU A 269 20.72 4.88 -16.29
C GLU A 269 19.91 5.58 -15.18
N GLU A 270 18.67 5.17 -14.95
CA GLU A 270 17.84 5.68 -13.85
C GLU A 270 18.48 5.38 -12.49
N VAL A 271 19.11 4.22 -12.32
CA VAL A 271 19.88 3.90 -11.10
C VAL A 271 21.07 4.85 -10.93
N ALA A 272 21.75 5.22 -12.02
CA ALA A 272 22.89 6.13 -11.96
C ALA A 272 22.46 7.57 -11.63
N GLU A 273 21.32 8.03 -12.17
CA GLU A 273 20.70 9.31 -11.81
C GLU A 273 20.28 9.34 -10.34
N HIS A 274 19.70 8.23 -9.86
CA HIS A 274 19.32 8.09 -8.46
C HIS A 274 20.52 8.05 -7.51
N GLU A 275 21.65 7.47 -7.94
CA GLU A 275 22.90 7.54 -7.17
C GLU A 275 23.40 8.98 -7.03
N LYS A 276 23.38 9.77 -8.11
CA LYS A 276 23.76 11.19 -8.06
C LYS A 276 22.83 11.98 -7.14
N TRP A 277 21.53 11.76 -7.27
CA TRP A 277 20.53 12.37 -6.40
C TRP A 277 20.76 12.00 -4.93
N TRP A 278 21.04 10.73 -4.62
CA TRP A 278 21.26 10.27 -3.25
C TRP A 278 22.50 10.92 -2.61
N ILE A 279 23.59 11.07 -3.38
CA ILE A 279 24.81 11.76 -2.91
C ILE A 279 24.49 13.23 -2.60
N GLN A 280 23.82 13.92 -3.52
CA GLN A 280 23.46 15.33 -3.35
C GLN A 280 22.47 15.56 -2.20
N LEU A 281 21.53 14.63 -1.99
CA LEU A 281 20.64 14.65 -0.83
C LEU A 281 21.42 14.59 0.47
N GLN A 282 22.38 13.67 0.59
CA GLN A 282 23.21 13.53 1.80
C GLN A 282 24.02 14.80 2.09
N GLU A 283 24.62 15.42 1.08
CA GLU A 283 25.35 16.68 1.24
C GLU A 283 24.45 17.82 1.75
N LEU A 284 23.23 17.93 1.23
CA LEU A 284 22.28 18.94 1.67
C LEU A 284 21.72 18.65 3.06
N GLU A 285 21.54 17.38 3.45
CA GLU A 285 21.17 17.00 4.81
C GLU A 285 22.27 17.34 5.82
N ASP A 286 23.53 17.12 5.46
CA ASP A 286 24.69 17.50 6.28
C ASP A 286 24.80 19.03 6.39
N ALA A 287 24.66 19.75 5.27
CA ALA A 287 24.66 21.22 5.25
C ALA A 287 23.54 21.80 6.11
N LYS A 288 22.32 21.26 5.99
CA LYS A 288 21.17 21.63 6.83
C LYS A 288 21.44 21.38 8.31
N ARG A 289 21.96 20.20 8.67
CA ARG A 289 22.31 19.87 10.06
C ARG A 289 23.36 20.82 10.62
N ASN A 290 24.40 21.11 9.85
CA ASN A 290 25.47 22.04 10.23
C ASN A 290 24.95 23.48 10.40
N ALA A 291 24.07 23.95 9.52
CA ALA A 291 23.47 25.27 9.63
C ALA A 291 22.58 25.41 10.88
N ILE A 292 21.77 24.38 11.18
CA ILE A 292 20.95 24.34 12.40
C ILE A 292 21.84 24.35 13.65
N GLN A 293 22.94 23.60 13.64
CA GLN A 293 23.88 23.55 14.76
C GLN A 293 24.56 24.90 14.99
N LYS A 294 25.07 25.55 13.92
CA LYS A 294 25.63 26.90 13.99
C LYS A 294 24.62 27.93 14.49
N TRP A 295 23.36 27.82 14.05
CA TRP A 295 22.30 28.71 14.52
C TRP A 295 22.04 28.53 16.03
N LYS A 296 22.01 27.29 16.52
CA LYS A 296 21.86 27.00 17.96
C LYS A 296 23.03 27.56 18.78
N GLU A 297 24.25 27.40 18.30
CA GLU A 297 25.47 27.91 18.97
C GLU A 297 25.49 29.44 19.00
N THR A 298 25.15 30.09 17.89
CA THR A 298 25.06 31.57 17.81
C THR A 298 24.00 32.11 18.74
N LYS A 299 22.84 31.44 18.81
CA LYS A 299 21.76 31.79 19.74
C LYS A 299 22.20 31.58 21.21
N ALA A 300 22.89 30.49 21.52
CA ALA A 300 23.41 30.24 22.87
C ALA A 300 24.47 31.27 23.29
N SER A 301 25.35 31.71 22.37
CA SER A 301 26.32 32.78 22.64
C SER A 301 25.70 34.17 22.81
N PHE A 302 24.49 34.40 22.28
CA PHE A 302 23.77 35.67 22.43
C PHE A 302 23.08 35.80 23.79
N PHE A 303 22.92 34.68 24.51
CA PHE A 303 22.27 34.60 25.82
C PHE A 303 23.26 34.23 26.95
N SER A 304 24.57 34.26 26.69
CA SER A 304 25.66 34.11 27.67
C SER A 304 26.43 35.42 27.82
#